data_AF-A0A8T2RNF0-F1
#
_entry.id   AF-A0A8T2RNF0-F1
#
_cell.length_a   1.000
_cell.length_b   1.000
_cell.length_c   1.000
_cell.angle_alpha   90.00
_cell.angle_beta   90.00
_cell.angle_gamma   90.00
#
_symmetry.space_group_name_H-M   'P 1'
#
loop_
_entity.id
_entity.type
_entity.pdbx_description
1 polymer ?
#
loop_
_entity_poly.entity_id
_entity_poly.type
_entity_poly.pdbx_seq_one_letter_code
_entity_poly.pdbx_strand_id
1 'polypeptide(L)'
;MCVYVCAYIKNLFEIYHFEGLGFHLWKERIQGILFLKDCDRALEARKPKDMSDDAWHNLNRKAVTYIKMAVSDDILVDIKGITTGSELWVKLKATYENTTPVNQVGN
;
A
#
# COMPACT_ATOMS: atom_id res chain seq x y z
N MET A 1 32.69 -2.33 3.86
CA MET A 1 31.44 -1.83 4.50
C MET A 1 30.41 -1.26 3.50
N CYS A 2 30.80 -0.57 2.42
CA CYS A 2 29.82 0.05 1.50
C CYS A 2 29.01 -0.95 0.62
N VAL A 3 29.59 -2.09 0.25
CA VAL A 3 28.92 -3.11 -0.58
C VAL A 3 27.83 -3.92 0.15
N TYR A 4 27.94 -4.09 1.48
CA TYR A 4 26.92 -4.78 2.27
C TYR A 4 25.64 -3.96 2.40
N VAL A 5 25.76 -2.64 2.58
CA VAL A 5 24.60 -1.73 2.59
C VAL A 5 23.90 -1.75 1.23
N CYS A 6 24.65 -1.85 0.12
CA CYS A 6 24.06 -1.89 -1.23
C CYS A 6 23.31 -3.20 -1.54
N ALA A 7 23.79 -4.35 -1.04
CA ALA A 7 23.08 -5.63 -1.13
C ALA A 7 21.87 -5.71 -0.18
N TYR A 8 21.96 -5.13 1.02
CA TYR A 8 20.85 -5.06 1.98
C TYR A 8 19.76 -4.08 1.51
N ILE A 9 20.12 -2.96 0.88
CA ILE A 9 19.17 -2.02 0.27
C ILE A 9 18.48 -2.62 -0.95
N LYS A 10 19.17 -3.47 -1.73
CA LYS A 10 18.54 -4.25 -2.82
C LYS A 10 17.48 -5.25 -2.32
N ASN A 11 17.55 -5.68 -1.04
CA ASN A 11 16.55 -6.50 -0.36
C ASN A 11 15.59 -5.71 0.56
N LEU A 12 15.76 -4.39 0.71
CA LEU A 12 15.05 -3.59 1.74
C LEU A 12 13.56 -3.38 1.45
N PHE A 13 13.10 -3.77 0.25
CA PHE A 13 11.69 -3.79 -0.12
C PHE A 13 11.34 -5.14 -0.74
N GLU A 14 11.67 -6.26 -0.09
CA GLU A 14 10.78 -7.40 -0.23
C GLU A 14 9.44 -6.90 0.31
N ILE A 15 8.58 -6.45 -0.62
CA ILE A 15 7.26 -5.91 -0.29
C ILE A 15 6.54 -7.10 0.33
N TYR A 16 6.54 -7.15 1.67
CA TYR A 16 5.89 -8.22 2.38
C TYR A 16 4.44 -8.25 1.91
N HIS A 17 4.11 -9.34 1.25
CA HIS A 17 2.86 -9.51 0.57
C HIS A 17 1.76 -9.65 1.61
N PHE A 18 0.75 -8.80 1.54
CA PHE A 18 -0.36 -8.84 2.47
C PHE A 18 -1.32 -9.97 2.10
N GLU A 19 -1.52 -10.88 3.04
CA GLU A 19 -2.37 -12.07 2.90
C GLU A 19 -3.60 -12.01 3.81
N GLY A 20 -3.96 -10.81 4.32
CA GLY A 20 -5.15 -10.60 5.15
C GLY A 20 -4.89 -10.53 6.66
N LEU A 21 -3.72 -10.95 7.14
CA LEU A 21 -3.33 -10.87 8.55
C LEU A 21 -2.27 -9.77 8.81
N GLY A 22 -2.31 -9.15 9.99
CA GLY A 22 -1.31 -8.15 10.37
C GLY A 22 -1.42 -6.82 9.60
N PHE A 23 -2.65 -6.42 9.21
CA PHE A 23 -2.89 -5.23 8.39
C PHE A 23 -2.20 -3.97 8.92
N HIS A 24 -2.17 -3.75 10.23
CA HIS A 24 -1.48 -2.60 10.82
C HIS A 24 0.01 -2.53 10.44
N LEU A 25 0.76 -3.64 10.52
CA LEU A 25 2.18 -3.67 10.17
C LEU A 25 2.39 -3.51 8.66
N TRP A 26 1.54 -4.16 7.84
CA TRP A 26 1.59 -3.98 6.40
C TRP A 26 1.29 -2.53 6.00
N LYS A 27 0.28 -1.92 6.62
CA LYS A 27 -0.14 -0.54 6.41
C LYS A 27 1.00 0.45 6.69
N GLU A 28 1.69 0.31 7.82
CA GLU A 28 2.87 1.12 8.15
C GLU A 28 3.97 0.98 7.10
N ARG A 29 4.26 -0.26 6.67
CA ARG A 29 5.30 -0.54 5.64
C ARG A 29 4.94 0.07 4.30
N ILE A 30 3.71 -0.13 3.81
CA ILE A 30 3.32 0.38 2.50
C ILE A 30 3.24 1.91 2.48
N GLN A 31 2.80 2.54 3.57
CA GLN A 31 2.85 4.01 3.69
C GLN A 31 4.29 4.52 3.63
N GLY A 32 5.24 3.85 4.30
CA GLY A 32 6.67 4.17 4.21
C GLY A 32 7.23 4.02 2.79
N ILE A 33 6.84 2.97 2.06
CA ILE A 33 7.21 2.77 0.65
C ILE A 33 6.67 3.91 -0.22
N LEU A 34 5.40 4.25 -0.06
CA LEU A 34 4.76 5.30 -0.85
C LEU A 34 5.40 6.67 -0.60
N PHE A 35 5.76 6.97 0.66
CA PHE A 35 6.50 8.18 1.03
C PHE A 35 7.88 8.21 0.37
N LEU A 36 8.65 7.11 0.45
CA LEU A 36 9.97 7.03 -0.19
C LEU A 36 9.92 7.14 -1.72
N LYS A 37 8.77 6.82 -2.31
CA LYS A 37 8.54 6.89 -3.76
C LYS A 37 7.83 8.18 -4.19
N ASP A 38 7.68 9.14 -3.28
CA ASP A 38 7.02 10.42 -3.47
C ASP A 38 5.62 10.27 -4.08
N CYS A 39 4.82 9.33 -3.57
CA CYS A 39 3.46 9.05 -4.04
C CYS A 39 2.43 8.79 -2.94
N ASP A 40 2.78 9.01 -1.67
CA ASP A 40 1.89 8.93 -0.52
C ASP A 40 0.68 9.86 -0.61
N ARG A 41 0.86 11.06 -1.20
CA ARG A 41 -0.25 12.00 -1.42
C ARG A 41 -1.37 11.46 -2.30
N ALA A 42 -1.13 10.41 -3.10
CA ALA A 42 -2.19 9.76 -3.88
C ALA A 42 -3.20 9.00 -3.01
N LEU A 43 -2.92 8.77 -1.72
CA LEU A 43 -3.88 8.23 -0.77
C LEU A 43 -4.93 9.27 -0.35
N GLU A 44 -4.69 10.56 -0.62
CA GLU A 44 -5.65 11.62 -0.38
C GLU A 44 -6.75 11.63 -1.44
N ALA A 45 -8.00 11.90 -1.02
CA ALA A 45 -9.15 11.90 -1.93
C ALA A 45 -9.15 13.09 -2.91
N ARG A 46 -8.39 14.16 -2.63
CA ARG A 46 -8.43 15.41 -3.40
C ARG A 46 -7.06 15.72 -3.97
N LYS A 47 -7.03 16.01 -5.27
CA LYS A 47 -5.84 16.54 -5.95
C LYS A 47 -5.47 17.91 -5.35
N PRO A 48 -4.18 18.19 -5.08
CA PRO A 48 -3.70 19.51 -4.71
C PRO A 48 -3.95 20.56 -5.81
N LYS A 49 -4.29 21.80 -5.42
CA LYS A 49 -4.63 22.88 -6.39
C LYS A 49 -3.46 23.25 -7.31
N ASP A 50 -2.25 23.13 -6.80
CA ASP A 50 -0.98 23.44 -7.45
C ASP A 50 -0.44 22.28 -8.32
N MET A 51 -1.15 21.15 -8.38
CA MET A 51 -0.73 19.97 -9.14
C MET A 51 -1.52 19.83 -10.46
N SER A 52 -0.80 19.58 -11.56
CA SER A 52 -1.42 19.28 -12.85
C SER A 52 -2.16 17.94 -12.83
N ASP A 53 -3.15 17.78 -13.70
CA ASP A 53 -3.90 16.52 -13.83
C ASP A 53 -2.99 15.35 -14.23
N ASP A 54 -2.06 15.58 -15.15
CA ASP A 54 -1.09 14.56 -15.57
C ASP A 54 -0.16 14.13 -14.43
N ALA A 55 0.33 15.08 -13.62
CA ALA A 55 1.15 14.77 -12.45
C ALA A 55 0.35 13.97 -11.42
N TRP A 56 -0.91 14.35 -11.16
CA TRP A 56 -1.80 13.64 -10.25
C TRP A 56 -2.16 12.25 -10.73
N HIS A 57 -2.43 12.08 -12.02
CA HIS A 57 -2.70 10.78 -12.63
C HIS A 57 -1.47 9.86 -12.55
N ASN A 58 -0.28 10.40 -12.83
CA ASN A 58 0.99 9.68 -12.65
C ASN A 58 1.20 9.24 -11.19
N LEU A 59 0.92 10.14 -10.24
CA LEU A 59 1.02 9.87 -8.81
C LEU A 59 0.09 8.73 -8.38
N ASN A 60 -1.18 8.78 -8.80
CA ASN A 60 -2.17 7.74 -8.53
C ASN A 60 -1.75 6.40 -9.10
N ARG A 61 -1.30 6.38 -10.36
CA ARG A 61 -0.82 5.15 -11.00
C ARG A 61 0.35 4.53 -10.23
N LYS A 62 1.33 5.34 -9.79
CA LYS A 62 2.45 4.85 -8.95
C LYS A 62 1.95 4.22 -7.66
N ALA A 63 1.08 4.91 -6.91
CA ALA A 63 0.61 4.42 -5.63
C ALA A 63 -0.24 3.14 -5.77
N VAL A 64 -1.14 3.11 -6.75
CA VAL A 64 -1.95 1.92 -7.06
C VAL A 64 -1.07 0.73 -7.45
N THR A 65 -0.03 0.95 -8.26
CA THR A 65 0.91 -0.11 -8.62
C THR A 65 1.64 -0.65 -7.38
N TYR A 66 2.18 0.20 -6.53
CA TYR A 66 2.88 -0.26 -5.31
C TYR A 66 1.97 -1.03 -4.38
N ILE A 67 0.74 -0.57 -4.14
CA ILE A 67 -0.21 -1.28 -3.28
C ILE A 67 -0.60 -2.62 -3.92
N LYS A 68 -0.86 -2.68 -5.23
CA LYS A 68 -1.16 -3.94 -5.94
C LYS A 68 0.00 -4.94 -5.87
N MET A 69 1.24 -4.47 -5.97
CA MET A 69 2.43 -5.31 -5.78
C MET A 69 2.61 -5.79 -4.33
N ALA A 70 1.88 -5.21 -3.38
CA ALA A 70 2.02 -5.46 -1.95
C ALA A 70 0.91 -6.34 -1.36
N VAL A 71 0.00 -6.87 -2.16
CA VAL A 71 -1.15 -7.66 -1.69
C VAL A 71 -1.28 -8.95 -2.50
N SER A 72 -1.96 -9.94 -1.94
CA SER A 72 -2.20 -11.23 -2.59
C SER A 72 -3.09 -11.22 -3.81
N ASP A 73 -2.94 -12.25 -4.64
CA ASP A 73 -3.76 -12.46 -5.83
C ASP A 73 -5.26 -12.46 -5.47
N ASP A 74 -5.64 -13.05 -4.34
CA ASP A 74 -7.01 -13.02 -3.83
C ASP A 74 -7.47 -11.58 -3.57
N ILE A 75 -6.63 -10.78 -2.91
CA ILE A 75 -6.91 -9.37 -2.64
C ILE A 75 -6.88 -8.54 -3.94
N LEU A 76 -6.01 -8.88 -4.90
CA LEU A 76 -5.95 -8.26 -6.22
C LEU A 76 -7.25 -8.43 -6.99
N VAL A 77 -7.86 -9.62 -6.91
CA VAL A 77 -9.19 -9.89 -7.47
C VAL A 77 -10.24 -8.98 -6.83
N ASP A 78 -10.21 -8.83 -5.50
CA ASP A 78 -11.16 -7.98 -4.77
C ASP A 78 -11.03 -6.50 -5.11
N ILE A 79 -9.81 -5.99 -5.32
CA ILE A 79 -9.56 -4.58 -5.65
C ILE A 79 -9.52 -4.31 -7.16
N LYS A 80 -9.88 -5.29 -7.99
CA LYS A 80 -9.93 -5.15 -9.44
C LYS A 80 -10.85 -4.01 -9.86
N GLY A 81 -10.42 -3.22 -10.83
CA GLY A 81 -11.17 -2.07 -11.36
C GLY A 81 -10.99 -0.76 -10.59
N ILE A 82 -10.39 -0.79 -9.38
CA ILE A 82 -10.02 0.45 -8.68
C ILE A 82 -8.78 1.07 -9.34
N THR A 83 -8.89 2.35 -9.67
CA THR A 83 -7.90 3.10 -10.45
C THR A 83 -7.24 4.25 -9.68
N THR A 84 -7.80 4.64 -8.53
CA THR A 84 -7.26 5.72 -7.70
C THR A 84 -6.63 5.18 -6.42
N GLY A 85 -5.57 5.84 -5.93
CA GLY A 85 -4.89 5.42 -4.70
C GLY A 85 -5.78 5.57 -3.47
N SER A 86 -6.60 6.61 -3.42
CA SER A 86 -7.48 6.92 -2.29
C SER A 86 -8.64 5.92 -2.14
N GLU A 87 -9.33 5.56 -3.23
CA GLU A 87 -10.39 4.54 -3.19
C GLU A 87 -9.83 3.18 -2.77
N LEU A 88 -8.66 2.81 -3.31
CA LEU A 88 -7.96 1.58 -2.97
C LEU A 88 -7.64 1.52 -1.47
N TRP A 89 -7.09 2.62 -0.96
CA TRP A 89 -6.72 2.77 0.45
C TRP A 89 -7.92 2.69 1.38
N VAL A 90 -9.01 3.36 1.01
CA VAL A 90 -10.27 3.33 1.78
C VAL A 90 -10.84 1.92 1.81
N LYS A 91 -10.87 1.21 0.66
CA LYS A 91 -11.37 -0.17 0.60
C LYS A 91 -10.57 -1.10 1.49
N LEU A 92 -9.25 -1.07 1.39
CA LEU A 92 -8.37 -1.94 2.20
C LEU A 92 -8.53 -1.68 3.70
N LYS A 93 -8.58 -0.41 4.12
CA LYS A 93 -8.85 -0.06 5.52
C LYS A 93 -10.22 -0.55 5.98
N ALA A 94 -11.27 -0.33 5.19
CA ALA A 94 -12.61 -0.78 5.53
C ALA A 94 -12.69 -2.31 5.71
N THR A 95 -11.98 -3.06 4.86
CA THR A 95 -11.95 -4.53 4.92
C THR A 95 -11.13 -5.05 6.11
N TYR A 96 -9.93 -4.50 6.34
CA TYR A 96 -8.93 -5.15 7.20
C TYR A 96 -8.57 -4.42 8.50
N GLU A 97 -8.94 -3.15 8.67
CA GLU A 97 -8.62 -2.37 9.87
C GLU A 97 -9.50 -2.77 11.07
N ASN A 98 -10.68 -3.34 10.81
CA ASN A 98 -11.63 -3.81 11.82
C ASN A 98 -11.68 -5.34 11.98
N THR A 99 -10.98 -6.10 11.15
CA THR A 99 -10.80 -7.54 11.37
C THR A 99 -9.74 -7.76 12.45
N THR A 100 -10.16 -7.62 13.71
CA THR A 100 -9.40 -8.19 14.82
C THR A 100 -9.39 -9.70 14.65
N PRO A 101 -8.27 -10.42 14.79
CA PRO A 101 -8.36 -11.84 15.04
C PRO A 101 -9.03 -11.98 16.40
N VAL A 102 -10.32 -12.32 16.40
CA VAL A 102 -10.97 -12.88 17.58
C VAL A 102 -10.21 -14.17 17.87
N ASN A 103 -9.32 -14.11 18.85
CA ASN A 103 -8.82 -15.31 19.50
C ASN A 103 -10.04 -16.03 20.07
N GLN A 104 -10.59 -16.99 19.33
CA GLN A 104 -11.29 -18.11 19.95
C GLN A 104 -10.23 -19.03 20.54
N VAL A 105 -9.68 -18.62 21.68
CA VAL A 105 -9.12 -19.55 22.65
C VAL A 105 -9.97 -19.37 23.89
N GLY A 106 -10.92 -20.29 24.08
CA GLY A 106 -11.91 -20.21 25.13
C GLY A 106 -12.70 -21.51 25.25
N ASN A 107 -12.02 -22.51 25.81
CA ASN A 107 -12.47 -23.81 26.34
C ASN A 107 -12.69 -24.97 25.37
#